data_AF-A0A926LCI6-F1
#
_entry.id   AF-A0A926LCI6-F1
#
_cell.length_a   1.000
_cell.length_b   1.000
_cell.length_c   1.000
_cell.angle_alpha   90.00
_cell.angle_beta   90.00
_cell.angle_gamma   90.00
#
_symmetry.space_group_name_H-M   'P 1'
#
loop_
_entity.id
_entity.type
_entity.pdbx_description
1 polymer ?
#
loop_
_entity_poly.entity_id
_entity_poly.type
_entity_poly.pdbx_seq_one_letter_code
_entity_poly.pdbx_strand_id
1 'polypeptide(L)'
;MNARDWCASALHEERIAQALWDLVDPTPTKVRTILNDLGYVDERIHDLKQSGAATRFVLDLRDQGGRLCLEGTAAGENTVVDTCVAPTTGPFTTEERTQ
;
A
#
# COMPACT_ATOMS: atom_id res chain seq x y z
N MET A 1 6.46 12.30 -8.64
CA MET A 1 6.85 12.52 -7.24
C MET A 1 7.64 13.80 -7.14
N ASN A 2 7.49 14.50 -6.03
CA ASN A 2 8.44 15.52 -5.58
C ASN A 2 9.41 14.90 -4.55
N ALA A 3 10.41 15.66 -4.09
CA ALA A 3 11.39 15.16 -3.10
C ALA A 3 10.77 14.76 -1.75
N ARG A 4 9.67 15.42 -1.34
CA ARG A 4 8.93 15.09 -0.12
C ARG A 4 8.23 13.74 -0.25
N ASP A 5 7.60 13.47 -1.40
CA ASP A 5 6.96 12.18 -1.69
C ASP A 5 8.00 11.05 -1.61
N TRP A 6 9.20 11.26 -2.15
CA TRP A 6 10.27 10.26 -2.16
C TRP A 6 10.85 9.98 -0.77
N CYS A 7 11.11 11.03 0.03
CA CYS A 7 11.56 10.83 1.41
C CYS A 7 10.49 10.13 2.27
N ALA A 8 9.22 10.45 2.07
CA ALA A 8 8.13 9.83 2.80
C ALA A 8 7.90 8.37 2.36
N SER A 9 8.12 8.04 1.09
CA SER A 9 7.80 6.72 0.55
C SER A 9 8.63 5.62 1.22
N ALA A 10 9.95 5.80 1.34
CA ALA A 10 10.83 4.83 1.97
C ALA A 10 10.41 4.49 3.41
N LEU A 11 9.96 5.50 4.18
CA LEU A 11 9.50 5.29 5.56
C LEU A 11 8.18 4.49 5.61
N HIS A 12 7.25 4.78 4.69
CA HIS A 12 5.99 4.05 4.62
C HIS A 12 6.18 2.62 4.11
N GLU A 13 7.03 2.42 3.09
CA GLU A 13 7.41 1.10 2.56
C GLU A 13 7.99 0.22 3.68
N GLU A 14 9.04 0.68 4.36
CA GLU A 14 9.70 -0.07 5.44
C GLU A 14 8.71 -0.43 6.55
N ARG A 15 7.93 0.56 7.02
CA ARG A 15 6.96 0.36 8.10
C ARG A 15 5.91 -0.70 7.77
N ILE A 16 5.41 -0.71 6.53
CA ILE A 16 4.39 -1.67 6.10
C ILE A 16 5.02 -3.04 5.87
N ALA A 17 6.17 -3.09 5.19
CA ALA A 17 6.89 -4.33 4.94
C ALA A 17 7.20 -5.05 6.25
N GLN A 18 7.71 -4.34 7.27
CA GLN A 18 7.99 -4.90 8.59
C GLN A 18 6.72 -5.43 9.29
N ALA A 19 5.60 -4.72 9.21
CA ALA A 19 4.37 -5.12 9.88
C ALA A 19 3.69 -6.35 9.23
N LEU A 20 3.91 -6.54 7.93
CA LEU A 20 3.35 -7.65 7.16
C LEU A 20 4.34 -8.82 6.99
N TRP A 21 5.61 -8.61 7.36
CA TRP A 21 6.64 -9.64 7.31
C TRP A 21 6.23 -10.86 8.12
N ASP A 22 6.44 -12.05 7.55
CA ASP A 22 6.07 -13.34 8.17
C ASP A 22 4.60 -13.50 8.56
N LEU A 23 3.71 -12.65 8.03
CA LEU A 23 2.28 -12.82 8.25
C LEU A 23 1.80 -14.13 7.63
N VAL A 24 1.49 -15.09 8.49
CA VAL A 24 0.97 -16.40 8.08
C VAL A 24 -0.47 -16.29 7.59
N ASP A 25 -0.72 -16.81 6.39
CA ASP A 25 -2.02 -16.80 5.72
C ASP A 25 -2.59 -15.36 5.66
N PRO A 26 -1.99 -14.47 4.84
CA PRO A 26 -2.32 -13.05 4.81
C PRO A 26 -3.65 -12.82 4.11
N THR A 27 -4.78 -13.10 4.77
CA THR A 27 -6.11 -12.83 4.21
C THR A 27 -6.37 -11.33 4.08
N PRO A 28 -7.26 -10.87 3.18
CA PRO A 28 -7.66 -9.47 3.06
C PRO A 28 -8.04 -8.85 4.40
N THR A 29 -8.78 -9.57 5.24
CA THR A 29 -9.16 -9.08 6.58
C THR A 29 -7.94 -8.86 7.48
N LYS A 30 -6.98 -9.80 7.54
CA LYS A 30 -5.78 -9.65 8.37
C LYS A 30 -4.92 -8.48 7.91
N VAL A 31 -4.70 -8.37 6.59
CA VAL A 31 -3.92 -7.27 6.01
C VAL A 31 -4.62 -5.92 6.28
N ARG A 32 -5.95 -5.84 6.13
CA ARG A 32 -6.70 -4.62 6.49
C ARG A 32 -6.49 -4.24 7.95
N THR A 33 -6.64 -5.19 8.87
CA THR A 33 -6.48 -4.93 10.31
C THR A 33 -5.11 -4.34 10.60
N ILE A 34 -4.04 -4.95 10.07
CA ILE A 34 -2.67 -4.46 10.28
C ILE A 34 -2.48 -3.04 9.70
N LEU A 35 -2.98 -2.79 8.48
CA LEU A 35 -2.89 -1.45 7.88
C LEU A 35 -3.66 -0.40 8.70
N ASN A 36 -4.84 -0.76 9.21
CA ASN A 36 -5.63 0.09 10.09
C ASN A 36 -4.92 0.34 11.44
N ASP A 37 -4.27 -0.67 12.03
CA ASP A 37 -3.47 -0.52 13.26
C ASP A 37 -2.25 0.39 13.05
N LEU A 38 -1.71 0.47 11.82
CA LEU A 38 -0.69 1.44 11.44
C LEU A 38 -1.26 2.85 11.17
N GLY A 39 -2.59 3.01 11.19
CA GLY A 39 -3.27 4.29 11.00
C GLY A 39 -3.60 4.64 9.53
N TYR A 40 -3.48 3.69 8.60
CA TYR A 40 -4.05 3.86 7.26
C TYR A 40 -5.54 3.57 7.33
N VAL A 41 -6.38 4.57 7.09
CA VAL A 41 -7.84 4.42 7.15
C VAL A 41 -8.39 3.67 5.94
N ASP A 42 -9.55 3.03 6.10
CA ASP A 42 -10.20 2.20 5.07
C ASP A 42 -10.37 2.93 3.73
N GLU A 43 -10.63 4.24 3.73
CA GLU A 43 -10.79 5.03 2.50
C GLU A 43 -9.51 5.14 1.67
N ARG A 44 -8.34 4.88 2.28
CA ARG A 44 -7.03 4.88 1.62
C ARG A 44 -6.57 3.48 1.22
N ILE A 45 -7.28 2.42 1.63
CA ILE A 45 -6.92 1.04 1.34
C ILE A 45 -7.74 0.55 0.14
N HIS A 46 -7.07 0.41 -1.00
CA HIS A 46 -7.67 0.01 -2.25
C HIS A 46 -7.17 -1.37 -2.69
N ASP A 47 -7.92 -2.00 -3.59
CA ASP A 47 -7.53 -3.25 -4.25
C ASP A 47 -7.05 -4.38 -3.34
N LEU A 48 -7.60 -4.41 -2.12
CA LEU A 48 -7.31 -5.43 -1.13
C LEU A 48 -7.92 -6.77 -1.56
N LYS A 49 -7.13 -7.56 -2.29
CA LYS A 49 -7.59 -8.76 -3.01
C LYS A 49 -6.61 -9.90 -2.79
N GLN A 50 -7.14 -11.06 -2.44
CA GLN A 50 -6.34 -12.28 -2.29
C GLN A 50 -6.14 -12.96 -3.65
N SER A 51 -4.92 -13.42 -3.90
CA SER A 51 -4.56 -14.24 -5.05
C SER A 51 -3.65 -15.38 -4.59
N GLY A 52 -4.20 -16.59 -4.55
CA GLY A 52 -3.51 -17.74 -3.94
C GLY A 52 -3.19 -17.49 -2.47
N ALA A 53 -1.92 -17.67 -2.10
CA ALA A 53 -1.44 -17.48 -0.73
C ALA A 53 -1.06 -16.03 -0.38
N ALA A 54 -1.19 -15.08 -1.33
CA ALA A 54 -0.80 -13.69 -1.14
C ALA A 54 -2.02 -12.76 -1.19
N THR A 55 -1.91 -11.61 -0.54
CA THR A 55 -2.90 -10.53 -0.66
C THR A 55 -2.24 -9.28 -1.22
N ARG A 56 -2.81 -8.76 -2.30
CA ARG A 56 -2.41 -7.48 -2.90
C ARG A 56 -3.21 -6.36 -2.28
N PHE A 57 -2.62 -5.18 -2.24
CA PHE A 57 -3.27 -3.95 -1.80
C PHE A 57 -2.59 -2.74 -2.44
N VAL A 58 -3.31 -1.62 -2.43
CA VAL A 58 -2.81 -0.32 -2.84
C VAL A 58 -3.18 0.71 -1.79
N LEU A 59 -2.23 1.56 -1.39
CA LEU A 59 -2.48 2.66 -0.46
C LEU A 59 -2.48 4.01 -1.17
N ASP A 60 -3.55 4.79 -1.02
CA ASP A 60 -3.58 6.20 -1.40
C ASP A 60 -2.93 7.05 -0.29
N LEU A 61 -1.70 7.53 -0.55
CA LEU A 61 -0.96 8.39 0.37
C LEU A 61 -0.87 9.84 -0.12
N ARG A 62 -1.78 10.25 -1.01
CA ARG A 62 -1.85 11.65 -1.44
C ARG A 62 -2.17 12.55 -0.24
N ASP A 63 -1.28 13.48 0.03
CA ASP A 63 -1.44 14.52 1.04
C ASP A 63 -1.04 15.89 0.46
N GLN A 64 -1.81 16.94 0.75
CA GLN A 64 -1.57 18.32 0.29
C GLN A 64 -1.18 18.46 -1.20
N GLY A 65 -1.84 17.72 -2.10
CA GLY A 65 -1.53 17.74 -3.54
C GLY A 65 -0.35 16.87 -3.96
N GLY A 66 0.13 15.99 -3.07
CA GLY A 66 1.10 14.93 -3.37
C GLY A 66 0.54 13.87 -4.31
N ARG A 67 1.44 13.01 -4.80
CA ARG A 67 1.12 11.93 -5.75
C ARG A 67 1.46 10.55 -5.24
N LEU A 68 1.87 10.46 -3.98
CA LEU A 68 2.38 9.22 -3.41
C LEU A 68 1.26 8.20 -3.26
N CYS A 69 1.54 6.99 -3.70
CA CYS A 69 0.81 5.80 -3.31
C CYS A 69 1.82 4.68 -3.06
N LEU A 70 1.36 3.58 -2.46
CA LEU A 70 2.13 2.34 -2.40
C LEU A 70 1.34 1.19 -3.02
N GLU A 71 2.02 0.27 -3.69
CA GLU A 71 1.51 -1.06 -3.99
C GLU A 71 2.17 -2.05 -3.04
N GLY A 72 1.44 -3.05 -2.58
CA GLY A 72 2.03 -4.11 -1.79
C GLY A 72 1.43 -5.47 -2.06
N THR A 73 2.26 -6.48 -1.86
CA THR A 73 1.88 -7.89 -1.86
C THR A 73 2.34 -8.50 -0.55
N ALA A 74 1.39 -8.82 0.34
CA ALA A 74 1.64 -9.55 1.57
C ALA A 74 1.75 -11.05 1.27
N ALA A 75 2.91 -11.63 1.54
CA ALA A 75 3.23 -13.03 1.19
C ALA A 75 4.28 -13.66 2.14
N GLY A 76 4.17 -13.41 3.45
CA GLY A 76 5.16 -13.88 4.44
C GLY A 76 6.53 -13.22 4.22
N GLU A 77 7.60 -14.02 4.20
CA GLU A 77 8.97 -13.58 3.87
C GLU A 77 9.11 -12.98 2.46
N ASN A 78 8.15 -13.22 1.56
CA ASN A 78 8.16 -12.65 0.21
C ASN A 78 7.32 -11.37 0.12
N THR A 79 7.04 -10.73 1.26
CA THR A 79 6.29 -9.48 1.28
C THR A 79 7.09 -8.36 0.61
N VAL A 80 6.46 -7.69 -0.35
CA VAL A 80 7.05 -6.56 -1.08
C VAL A 80 6.10 -5.37 -1.03
N VAL A 81 6.64 -4.17 -0.85
CA VAL A 81 5.92 -2.90 -0.87
C VAL A 81 6.74 -1.91 -1.69
N ASP A 82 6.14 -1.34 -2.73
CA ASP A 82 6.83 -0.43 -3.66
C ASP A 82 6.04 0.86 -3.85
N THR A 83 6.77 1.95 -4.09
CA THR A 83 6.19 3.24 -4.44
C THR A 83 5.50 3.22 -5.80
N CYS A 84 4.39 3.93 -5.89
CA CYS A 84 3.73 4.26 -7.13
C CYS A 84 3.33 5.73 -7.21
N VAL A 85 2.86 6.16 -8.38
CA VAL A 85 2.43 7.54 -8.63
C VAL A 85 0.95 7.57 -9.02
N ALA A 86 0.16 8.32 -8.25
CA ALA A 86 -1.25 8.58 -8.53
C ALA A 86 -1.47 10.00 -9.08
N PRO A 87 -2.57 10.26 -9.82
CA PRO A 87 -2.98 11.62 -10.18
C PRO A 87 -3.19 12.50 -8.94
N THR A 88 -2.77 13.78 -9.01
CA THR A 88 -2.90 14.75 -7.91
C THR A 88 -4.35 15.07 -7.53
N THR A 89 -5.27 14.91 -8.47
CA THR A 89 -6.67 15.30 -8.35
C THR A 89 -7.58 14.23 -8.94
N GLY A 90 -8.82 14.18 -8.47
CA GLY A 90 -9.81 13.21 -8.93
C GLY A 90 -9.80 11.91 -8.11
N PRO A 91 -10.72 10.99 -8.43
CA PRO A 91 -10.86 9.73 -7.71
C PRO A 91 -9.57 8.91 -7.81
N PHE A 92 -9.27 8.15 -6.75
CA PHE A 92 -8.19 7.17 -6.80
C PHE A 92 -8.68 5.95 -7.58
N THR A 93 -8.08 5.69 -8.74
CA THR A 93 -8.40 4.53 -9.56
C THR A 93 -7.18 3.61 -9.64
N THR A 94 -7.41 2.31 -9.59
CA THR A 94 -6.35 1.30 -9.61
C THR A 94 -6.21 0.58 -10.94
N GLU A 95 -7.14 0.79 -11.88
CA GLU A 95 -7.22 0.01 -13.14
C GLU A 95 -6.26 0.44 -14.25
N GLU A 96 -5.57 1.58 -14.15
CA GLU A 96 -4.67 2.10 -15.20
C GLU A 96 -3.28 2.47 -14.67
N ARG A 97 -2.66 1.54 -13.94
CA ARG A 97 -1.32 1.75 -13.40
C ARG A 97 -0.34 0.74 -13.98
N THR A 98 -0.10 0.90 -15.28
CA THR A 98 1.03 0.24 -15.96
C THR A 98 2.32 0.86 -15.42
N GLN A 99 3.22 0.00 -14.91
CA GLN A 99 4.57 0.36 -14.51
C GLN A 99 5.37 0.97 -15.67
#